data_AF-A0A2V5LS38-F1
#
_entry.id   AF-A0A2V5LS38-F1
#
_cell.length_a   1.000
_cell.length_b   1.000
_cell.length_c   1.000
_cell.angle_alpha   90.00
_cell.angle_beta   90.00
_cell.angle_gamma   90.00
#
_symmetry.space_group_name_H-M   'P 1'
#
loop_
_entity.id
_entity.type
_entity.pdbx_description
1 polymer ?
#
loop_
_entity_poly.entity_id
_entity_poly.type
_entity_poly.pdbx_seq_one_letter_code
_entity_poly.pdbx_strand_id
1 'polypeptide(L)'
;MKILICSDGTSSAQTAIDLVALLAGPVTAETTLLGIAERSEDEQPLCEALQTQAQSLRQRGVSPDIIVRFGEPILQIVQQTSKSKYDLVVIGARWTGAVGQYWRSKRTYEVIKAIQPPVLVAIGERKELKRFVVCTGGKEFIEQAVKFTGKLAAAVGASVTLLHVMAEPPAMFADLVRMEENVDQLLQSNSELGTNLRRQKRELDRLGVSAEVHLRHGIVIDQVFEEVRAGNYDLIVTGTSKARGMLRHYIMGDLTRDILNRANVPVLVARAGPPKPARTLWKAVKGLFAKP
;
A
#
# COMPACT_ATOMS: atom_id res chain seq x y z
N MET A 1 -1.78 -12.93 11.35
CA MET A 1 -1.19 -11.68 10.84
C MET A 1 -0.89 -10.79 12.05
N LYS A 2 0.21 -10.04 12.08
CA LYS A 2 0.54 -9.13 13.17
C LYS A 2 0.52 -7.67 12.71
N ILE A 3 -0.29 -6.82 13.34
CA ILE A 3 -0.53 -5.43 12.95
C ILE A 3 -0.06 -4.49 14.06
N LEU A 4 0.75 -3.49 13.71
CA LEU A 4 1.10 -2.37 14.59
C LEU A 4 0.26 -1.15 14.22
N ILE A 5 -0.42 -0.55 15.19
CA ILE A 5 -1.16 0.69 15.02
C ILE A 5 -0.40 1.78 15.77
N CYS A 6 0.01 2.84 15.08
CA CYS A 6 0.65 3.99 15.74
C CYS A 6 -0.40 5.06 16.02
N SER A 7 -0.48 5.51 17.26
CA SER A 7 -1.42 6.53 17.70
C SER A 7 -0.73 7.58 18.56
N ASP A 8 -1.01 8.83 18.27
CA ASP A 8 -0.66 10.00 19.08
C ASP A 8 -1.87 10.52 19.87
N GLY A 9 -2.95 9.73 19.96
CA GLY A 9 -4.21 10.11 20.61
C GLY A 9 -5.08 11.08 19.82
N THR A 10 -4.67 11.51 18.62
CA THR A 10 -5.45 12.47 17.81
C THR A 10 -6.60 11.81 17.04
N SER A 11 -7.50 12.63 16.48
CA SER A 11 -8.56 12.17 15.59
C SER A 11 -8.04 11.45 14.35
N SER A 12 -6.87 11.84 13.83
CA SER A 12 -6.26 11.15 12.69
C SER A 12 -5.82 9.73 13.06
N ALA A 13 -5.36 9.52 14.30
CA ALA A 13 -5.09 8.19 14.82
C ALA A 13 -6.38 7.40 15.03
N GLN A 14 -7.49 8.03 15.42
CA GLN A 14 -8.80 7.36 15.50
C GLN A 14 -9.22 6.79 14.14
N THR A 15 -8.98 7.49 13.03
CA THR A 15 -9.23 6.94 11.69
C THR A 15 -8.45 5.65 11.42
N ALA A 16 -7.21 5.54 11.93
CA ALA A 16 -6.43 4.30 11.83
C ALA A 16 -7.02 3.17 12.68
N ILE A 17 -7.53 3.50 13.87
CA ILE A 17 -8.23 2.54 14.75
C ILE A 17 -9.48 1.98 14.05
N ASP A 18 -10.30 2.86 13.48
CA ASP A 18 -11.54 2.46 12.82
C ASP A 18 -11.27 1.59 11.59
N LEU A 19 -10.25 1.94 10.82
CA LEU A 19 -9.80 1.19 9.65
C LEU A 19 -9.24 -0.19 10.05
N VAL A 20 -8.44 -0.26 11.12
CA VAL A 20 -7.92 -1.54 11.62
C VAL A 20 -9.05 -2.43 12.08
N ALA A 21 -10.07 -1.94 12.75
CA ALA A 21 -11.18 -2.80 13.16
C ALA A 21 -12.03 -3.31 11.98
N LEU A 22 -11.94 -2.72 10.77
CA LEU A 22 -12.50 -3.32 9.55
C LEU A 22 -11.64 -4.50 9.04
N LEU A 23 -10.33 -4.45 9.26
CA LEU A 23 -9.37 -5.42 8.72
C LEU A 23 -9.05 -6.56 9.70
N ALA A 24 -8.84 -6.23 10.98
CA ALA A 24 -8.21 -7.09 11.98
C ALA A 24 -9.11 -8.24 12.46
N GLY A 25 -10.42 -8.01 12.58
CA GLY A 25 -11.39 -9.04 12.93
C GLY A 25 -11.38 -10.19 11.91
N PRO A 26 -11.61 -9.90 10.61
CA PRO A 26 -11.62 -10.94 9.59
C PRO A 26 -10.30 -11.70 9.38
N VAL A 27 -9.14 -11.07 9.62
CA VAL A 27 -7.83 -11.75 9.55
C VAL A 27 -7.38 -12.39 10.86
N THR A 28 -8.17 -12.32 11.94
CA THR A 28 -7.75 -12.71 13.30
C THR A 28 -6.34 -12.19 13.64
N ALA A 29 -6.12 -10.89 13.44
CA ALA A 29 -4.79 -10.31 13.63
C ALA A 29 -4.43 -10.18 15.11
N GLU A 30 -3.18 -10.49 15.42
CA GLU A 30 -2.54 -10.00 16.64
C GLU A 30 -2.29 -8.50 16.45
N THR A 31 -2.93 -7.67 17.27
CA THR A 31 -2.86 -6.22 17.16
C THR A 31 -2.06 -5.61 18.31
N THR A 32 -1.17 -4.68 17.99
CA THR A 32 -0.48 -3.85 18.98
C THR A 32 -0.82 -2.38 18.73
N LEU A 33 -1.27 -1.68 19.76
CA LEU A 33 -1.47 -0.23 19.76
C LEU A 33 -0.27 0.45 20.43
N LEU A 34 0.54 1.13 19.63
CA LEU A 34 1.73 1.86 20.07
C LEU A 34 1.44 3.35 20.17
N GLY A 35 1.60 3.92 21.36
CA GLY A 35 1.71 5.36 21.54
C GLY A 35 3.11 5.77 21.97
N ILE A 36 3.52 6.97 21.54
CA ILE A 36 4.83 7.54 21.86
C ILE A 36 4.62 8.94 22.42
N ALA A 37 4.98 9.13 23.70
CA ALA A 37 5.00 10.43 24.34
C ALA A 37 6.34 11.12 24.03
N GLU A 38 6.29 12.35 23.52
CA GLU A 38 7.49 13.15 23.22
C GLU A 38 7.98 13.92 24.45
N ARG A 39 7.06 14.27 25.36
CA ARG A 39 7.33 14.93 26.63
C ARG A 39 6.64 14.20 27.76
N SER A 40 7.15 14.36 28.98
CA SER A 40 6.63 13.66 30.16
C SER A 40 5.18 14.07 30.48
N GLU A 41 4.83 15.32 30.18
CA GLU A 41 3.46 15.85 30.30
C GLU A 41 2.45 15.18 29.34
N ASP A 42 2.92 14.62 28.21
CA ASP A 42 2.06 13.98 27.22
C ASP A 42 1.71 12.54 27.58
N GLU A 43 2.44 11.91 28.51
CA GLU A 43 2.33 10.47 28.80
C GLU A 43 0.95 10.09 29.32
N GLN A 44 0.45 10.82 30.32
CA GLN A 44 -0.84 10.52 30.95
C GLN A 44 -2.02 10.73 29.98
N PRO A 45 -2.16 11.89 29.28
CA PRO A 45 -3.20 12.08 28.28
C PRO A 45 -3.14 11.04 27.15
N LEU A 46 -1.92 10.68 26.72
CA LEU A 46 -1.74 9.66 25.69
C LEU A 46 -2.24 8.30 26.17
N CYS A 47 -1.88 7.88 27.39
CA CYS A 47 -2.35 6.61 27.95
C CYS A 47 -3.88 6.52 27.97
N GLU A 48 -4.56 7.58 28.40
CA GLU A 48 -6.03 7.67 28.43
C GLU A 48 -6.64 7.58 27.02
N ALA A 49 -6.03 8.27 26.05
CA ALA A 49 -6.45 8.19 24.65
C ALA A 49 -6.28 6.78 24.07
N LEU A 50 -5.14 6.12 24.33
CA LEU A 50 -4.89 4.75 23.86
C LEU A 50 -5.84 3.74 24.50
N GLN A 51 -6.16 3.90 25.79
CA GLN A 51 -7.14 3.05 26.46
C GLN A 51 -8.53 3.18 25.83
N THR A 52 -8.96 4.41 25.53
CA THR A 52 -10.22 4.69 24.83
C THR A 52 -10.23 4.04 23.44
N GLN A 53 -9.16 4.19 22.69
CA GLN A 53 -8.99 3.58 21.36
C GLN A 53 -8.97 2.04 21.41
N ALA A 54 -8.27 1.46 22.38
CA ALA A 54 -8.26 0.03 22.60
C ALA A 54 -9.65 -0.50 22.96
N GLN A 55 -10.42 0.25 23.74
CA GLN A 55 -11.80 -0.11 24.07
C GLN A 55 -12.70 -0.10 22.82
N SER A 56 -12.53 0.88 21.93
CA SER A 56 -13.22 0.92 20.63
C SER A 56 -12.90 -0.31 19.77
N LEU A 57 -11.64 -0.73 19.72
CA LEU A 57 -11.24 -1.98 19.03
C LEU A 57 -11.88 -3.21 19.67
N ARG A 58 -11.90 -3.30 21.00
CA ARG A 58 -12.48 -4.45 21.73
C ARG A 58 -13.96 -4.60 21.47
N GLN A 59 -14.71 -3.50 21.42
CA GLN A 59 -16.13 -3.51 21.05
C GLN A 59 -16.37 -4.07 19.65
N ARG A 60 -15.36 -4.02 18.78
CA ARG A 60 -15.38 -4.58 17.42
C ARG A 60 -14.69 -5.94 17.32
N GLY A 61 -14.44 -6.61 18.45
CA GLY A 61 -13.87 -7.95 18.50
C GLY A 61 -12.34 -8.02 18.33
N VAL A 62 -11.64 -6.90 18.43
CA VAL A 62 -10.18 -6.81 18.28
C VAL A 62 -9.57 -6.42 19.63
N SER A 63 -8.72 -7.27 20.21
CA SER A 63 -8.07 -6.99 21.50
C SER A 63 -6.60 -6.61 21.28
N PRO A 64 -6.26 -5.31 21.31
CA PRO A 64 -4.88 -4.88 21.13
C PRO A 64 -4.07 -4.91 22.43
N ASP A 65 -2.80 -5.28 22.32
CA ASP A 65 -1.79 -4.99 23.34
C ASP A 65 -1.42 -3.51 23.27
N ILE A 66 -1.42 -2.82 24.40
CA ILE A 66 -1.03 -1.40 24.47
C ILE A 66 0.45 -1.30 24.82
N ILE A 67 1.20 -0.56 24.02
CA ILE A 67 2.60 -0.24 24.27
C ILE A 67 2.75 1.28 24.30
N VAL A 68 3.30 1.80 25.39
CA VAL A 68 3.69 3.21 25.50
C VAL A 68 5.21 3.33 25.49
N ARG A 69 5.73 4.30 24.75
CA ARG A 69 7.15 4.62 24.67
C ARG A 69 7.37 6.11 24.85
N PHE A 70 8.61 6.48 25.17
CA PHE A 70 9.03 7.85 25.35
C PHE A 70 10.13 8.23 24.33
N GLY A 71 10.08 9.44 23.80
CA GLY A 71 11.11 10.03 22.94
C GLY A 71 10.67 10.27 21.50
N GLU A 72 11.63 10.28 20.57
CA GLU A 72 11.37 10.66 19.17
C GLU A 72 10.51 9.60 18.44
N PRO A 73 9.36 9.98 17.86
CA PRO A 73 8.40 9.01 17.32
C PRO A 73 8.93 8.09 16.23
N ILE A 74 9.66 8.60 15.24
CA ILE A 74 10.13 7.80 14.11
C ILE A 74 11.12 6.73 14.59
N LEU A 75 12.06 7.10 15.47
CA LEU A 75 13.02 6.20 16.08
C LEU A 75 12.33 5.12 16.89
N GLN A 76 11.32 5.46 17.69
CA GLN A 76 10.57 4.46 18.49
C GLN A 76 9.81 3.47 17.59
N ILE A 77 9.18 3.93 16.51
CA ILE A 77 8.50 3.04 15.54
C ILE A 77 9.52 2.13 14.85
N VAL A 78 10.68 2.65 14.43
CA VAL A 78 11.76 1.85 13.84
C VAL A 78 12.27 0.80 14.82
N GLN A 79 12.49 1.15 16.08
CA GLN A 79 12.92 0.21 17.12
C GLN A 79 11.87 -0.88 17.35
N GLN A 80 10.59 -0.52 17.46
CA GLN A 80 9.51 -1.48 17.68
C GLN A 80 9.39 -2.47 16.51
N THR A 81 9.43 -1.97 15.27
CA THR A 81 9.36 -2.80 14.06
C THR A 81 10.63 -3.61 13.77
N SER A 82 11.75 -3.26 14.43
CA SER A 82 12.99 -4.05 14.38
C SER A 82 13.05 -5.14 15.45
N LYS A 83 12.48 -4.86 16.64
CA LYS A 83 12.39 -5.82 17.76
C LYS A 83 11.35 -6.91 17.53
N SER A 84 10.26 -6.59 16.84
CA SER A 84 9.16 -7.50 16.55
C SER A 84 8.77 -7.43 15.09
N LYS A 85 8.54 -8.59 14.47
CA LYS A 85 8.14 -8.67 13.07
C LYS A 85 6.64 -8.39 12.94
N TYR A 86 6.32 -7.22 12.40
CA TYR A 86 4.94 -6.86 12.01
C TYR A 86 4.73 -7.11 10.51
N ASP A 87 3.54 -7.58 10.16
CA ASP A 87 3.11 -7.78 8.77
C ASP A 87 2.55 -6.50 8.15
N LEU A 88 2.04 -5.58 8.99
CA LEU A 88 1.46 -4.30 8.60
C LEU A 88 1.68 -3.27 9.70
N VAL A 89 2.00 -2.03 9.32
CA VAL A 89 1.92 -0.86 10.20
C VAL A 89 0.80 0.04 9.70
N VAL A 90 -0.08 0.48 10.60
CA VAL A 90 -1.17 1.41 10.31
C VAL A 90 -0.93 2.73 11.03
N ILE A 91 -1.01 3.83 10.29
CA ILE A 91 -0.83 5.17 10.82
C ILE A 91 -1.96 6.08 10.34
N GLY A 92 -2.39 7.00 11.21
CA GLY A 92 -3.25 8.10 10.82
C GLY A 92 -2.53 9.10 9.92
N ALA A 93 -3.27 9.78 9.04
CA ALA A 93 -2.72 10.86 8.25
C ALA A 93 -3.56 12.13 8.34
N ARG A 94 -3.11 13.06 9.19
CA ARG A 94 -3.67 14.40 9.28
C ARG A 94 -3.32 15.22 8.03
N TRP A 95 -4.32 15.91 7.50
CA TRP A 95 -4.11 16.95 6.49
C TRP A 95 -3.41 18.15 7.14
N THR A 96 -2.32 18.63 6.53
CA THR A 96 -1.56 19.78 7.04
C THR A 96 -1.79 21.07 6.24
N GLY A 97 -2.66 21.03 5.22
CA GLY A 97 -2.85 22.12 4.26
C GLY A 97 -2.10 21.87 2.94
N ALA A 98 -2.41 22.66 1.90
CA ALA A 98 -1.82 22.53 0.57
C ALA A 98 -0.49 23.29 0.40
N VAL A 99 0.34 23.40 1.45
CA VAL A 99 1.58 24.19 1.42
C VAL A 99 2.80 23.28 1.35
N GLY A 100 3.67 23.51 0.36
CA GLY A 100 4.92 22.77 0.16
C GLY A 100 4.73 21.38 -0.48
N GLN A 101 5.76 20.52 -0.36
CA GLN A 101 5.77 19.18 -0.99
C GLN A 101 4.97 18.11 -0.22
N TYR A 102 4.46 18.44 0.97
CA TYR A 102 3.77 17.50 1.85
C TYR A 102 2.40 18.06 2.25
N TRP A 103 1.33 17.47 1.69
CA TRP A 103 -0.05 17.81 2.06
C TRP A 103 -0.55 16.99 3.25
N ARG A 104 0.18 15.90 3.55
CA ARG A 104 0.09 15.13 4.80
C ARG A 104 1.27 15.46 5.72
N SER A 105 1.14 15.13 6.99
CA SER A 105 2.24 15.26 7.97
C SER A 105 3.55 14.68 7.44
N LYS A 106 4.64 15.45 7.56
CA LYS A 106 6.01 15.00 7.22
C LYS A 106 6.37 13.68 7.91
N ARG A 107 5.90 13.48 9.14
CA ARG A 107 6.12 12.24 9.91
C ARG A 107 5.55 11.01 9.21
N THR A 108 4.38 11.11 8.59
CA THR A 108 3.78 10.01 7.80
C THR A 108 4.76 9.52 6.73
N TYR A 109 5.37 10.44 5.99
CA TYR A 109 6.36 10.13 4.96
C TYR A 109 7.66 9.55 5.53
N GLU A 110 8.13 10.07 6.66
CA GLU A 110 9.33 9.57 7.34
C GLU A 110 9.13 8.14 7.86
N VAL A 111 7.99 7.82 8.47
CA VAL A 111 7.65 6.44 8.87
C VAL A 111 7.70 5.50 7.68
N ILE A 112 7.02 5.84 6.58
CA ILE A 112 6.94 4.97 5.39
C ILE A 112 8.33 4.67 4.79
N LYS A 113 9.25 5.63 4.82
CA LYS A 113 10.63 5.45 4.34
C LYS A 113 11.50 4.65 5.31
N ALA A 114 11.26 4.79 6.61
CA ALA A 114 12.13 4.28 7.66
C ALA A 114 11.91 2.79 7.97
N ILE A 115 10.68 2.28 7.86
CA ILE A 115 10.34 0.93 8.32
C ILE A 115 10.27 -0.12 7.21
N GLN A 116 10.47 -1.39 7.58
CA GLN A 116 10.40 -2.50 6.63
C GLN A 116 8.97 -2.96 6.27
N PRO A 117 8.02 -3.08 7.19
CA PRO A 117 6.69 -3.59 6.85
C PRO A 117 5.94 -2.65 5.87
N PRO A 118 4.95 -3.17 5.13
CA PRO A 118 3.95 -2.35 4.44
C PRO A 118 3.30 -1.35 5.40
N VAL A 119 2.93 -0.18 4.87
CA VAL A 119 2.26 0.86 5.67
C VAL A 119 0.89 1.16 5.09
N LEU A 120 -0.15 0.98 5.89
CA LEU A 120 -1.49 1.43 5.58
C LEU A 120 -1.70 2.81 6.19
N VAL A 121 -1.87 3.80 5.34
CA VAL A 121 -2.11 5.18 5.74
C VAL A 121 -3.62 5.39 5.77
N ALA A 122 -4.16 5.58 6.97
CA ALA A 122 -5.58 5.81 7.18
C ALA A 122 -5.94 7.25 6.79
N ILE A 123 -6.67 7.38 5.70
CA ILE A 123 -7.07 8.67 5.10
C ILE A 123 -8.57 8.64 4.86
N GLY A 124 -9.27 9.59 5.46
CA GLY A 124 -10.73 9.65 5.39
C GLY A 124 -11.39 8.51 6.16
N GLU A 125 -12.66 8.69 6.48
CA GLU A 125 -13.45 7.68 7.18
C GLU A 125 -13.99 6.64 6.20
N ARG A 126 -13.96 5.37 6.62
CA ARG A 126 -14.51 4.25 5.85
C ARG A 126 -15.36 3.39 6.76
N LYS A 127 -16.55 3.03 6.27
CA LYS A 127 -17.46 2.09 6.95
C LYS A 127 -17.22 0.65 6.50
N GLU A 128 -16.66 0.47 5.31
CA GLU A 128 -16.40 -0.83 4.71
C GLU A 128 -15.20 -0.76 3.76
N LEU A 129 -14.69 -1.94 3.41
CA LEU A 129 -13.57 -2.16 2.51
C LEU A 129 -13.99 -3.21 1.49
N LYS A 130 -14.55 -2.79 0.35
CA LYS A 130 -15.09 -3.71 -0.66
C LYS A 130 -14.36 -3.67 -1.98
N ARG A 131 -13.76 -2.54 -2.34
CA ARG A 131 -13.13 -2.37 -3.65
C ARG A 131 -11.74 -1.80 -3.53
N PHE A 132 -10.73 -2.57 -3.90
CA PHE A 132 -9.33 -2.16 -3.86
C PHE A 132 -8.84 -1.90 -5.28
N VAL A 133 -8.07 -0.83 -5.48
CA VAL A 133 -7.34 -0.60 -6.73
C VAL A 133 -5.85 -0.74 -6.47
N VAL A 134 -5.19 -1.61 -7.23
CA VAL A 134 -3.73 -1.77 -7.19
C VAL A 134 -3.12 -1.06 -8.40
N CYS A 135 -2.40 0.02 -8.14
CA CYS A 135 -1.63 0.73 -9.16
C CYS A 135 -0.38 -0.10 -9.48
N THR A 136 -0.37 -0.72 -10.67
CA THR A 136 0.71 -1.60 -11.12
C THR A 136 1.43 -1.00 -12.33
N GLY A 137 2.76 -0.87 -12.22
CA GLY A 137 3.61 -0.55 -13.38
C GLY A 137 3.80 -1.72 -14.34
N GLY A 138 3.07 -2.84 -14.15
CA GLY A 138 3.16 -4.01 -15.00
C GLY A 138 4.46 -4.81 -14.86
N LYS A 139 5.22 -4.59 -13.78
CA LYS A 139 6.53 -5.22 -13.55
C LYS A 139 6.46 -6.34 -12.50
N GLU A 140 7.39 -7.29 -12.57
CA GLU A 140 7.43 -8.47 -11.69
C GLU A 140 7.59 -8.12 -10.19
N PHE A 141 8.26 -7.02 -9.85
CA PHE A 141 8.55 -6.68 -8.45
C PHE A 141 7.32 -6.35 -7.58
N ILE A 142 6.17 -6.04 -8.20
CA ILE A 142 4.92 -5.73 -7.48
C ILE A 142 4.17 -6.98 -7.01
N GLU A 143 4.63 -8.19 -7.37
CA GLU A 143 3.96 -9.44 -6.98
C GLU A 143 3.75 -9.59 -5.49
N GLN A 144 4.74 -9.20 -4.68
CA GLN A 144 4.60 -9.27 -3.22
C GLN A 144 3.51 -8.33 -2.71
N ALA A 145 3.39 -7.15 -3.33
CA ALA A 145 2.33 -6.20 -3.03
C ALA A 145 0.96 -6.73 -3.45
N VAL A 146 0.84 -7.30 -4.65
CA VAL A 146 -0.41 -7.93 -5.14
C VAL A 146 -0.83 -9.08 -4.23
N LYS A 147 0.10 -9.96 -3.86
CA LYS A 147 -0.17 -11.08 -2.96
C LYS A 147 -0.61 -10.61 -1.57
N PHE A 148 0.08 -9.63 -1.01
CA PHE A 148 -0.29 -9.07 0.30
C PHE A 148 -1.67 -8.42 0.25
N THR A 149 -1.95 -7.65 -0.82
CA THR A 149 -3.27 -7.06 -1.06
C THR A 149 -4.34 -8.13 -1.20
N GLY A 150 -4.08 -9.19 -1.95
CA GLY A 150 -5.01 -10.31 -2.11
C GLY A 150 -5.36 -10.98 -0.79
N LYS A 151 -4.39 -11.13 0.13
CA LYS A 151 -4.68 -11.65 1.48
C LYS A 151 -5.59 -10.74 2.28
N LEU A 152 -5.38 -9.42 2.21
CA LEU A 152 -6.26 -8.45 2.86
C LEU A 152 -7.65 -8.47 2.23
N ALA A 153 -7.72 -8.47 0.90
CA ALA A 153 -8.97 -8.47 0.14
C ALA A 153 -9.80 -9.73 0.43
N ALA A 154 -9.17 -10.90 0.40
CA ALA A 154 -9.83 -12.17 0.72
C ALA A 154 -10.43 -12.16 2.12
N ALA A 155 -9.72 -11.60 3.10
CA ALA A 155 -10.20 -11.55 4.48
C ALA A 155 -11.43 -10.66 4.65
N VAL A 156 -11.50 -9.52 3.96
CA VAL A 156 -12.66 -8.62 4.04
C VAL A 156 -13.71 -8.86 2.97
N GLY A 157 -13.53 -9.86 2.10
CA GLY A 157 -14.42 -10.12 0.96
C GLY A 157 -14.41 -9.02 -0.11
N ALA A 158 -13.30 -8.30 -0.27
CA ALA A 158 -13.15 -7.25 -1.27
C ALA A 158 -12.77 -7.80 -2.65
N SER A 159 -13.17 -7.08 -3.71
CA SER A 159 -12.63 -7.25 -5.06
C SER A 159 -11.40 -6.38 -5.28
N VAL A 160 -10.56 -6.78 -6.24
CA VAL A 160 -9.32 -6.08 -6.58
C VAL A 160 -9.30 -5.74 -8.07
N THR A 161 -9.07 -4.47 -8.39
CA THR A 161 -8.73 -4.05 -9.75
C THR A 161 -7.24 -3.80 -9.87
N LEU A 162 -6.60 -4.46 -10.84
CA LEU A 162 -5.24 -4.16 -11.26
C LEU A 162 -5.29 -3.04 -12.29
N LEU A 163 -4.91 -1.82 -11.87
CA LEU A 163 -4.90 -0.64 -12.73
C LEU A 163 -3.50 -0.43 -13.32
N HIS A 164 -3.42 -0.39 -14.65
CA HIS A 164 -2.24 0.04 -15.37
C HIS A 164 -2.56 1.27 -16.24
N VAL A 165 -1.74 2.31 -16.13
CA VAL A 165 -1.85 3.52 -16.96
C VAL A 165 -0.70 3.54 -17.95
N MET A 166 -1.04 3.55 -19.24
CA MET A 166 -0.11 3.68 -20.36
C MET A 166 0.04 5.15 -20.74
N ALA A 167 1.17 5.49 -21.37
CA ALA A 167 1.35 6.82 -21.94
C ALA A 167 0.31 7.07 -23.03
N GLU A 168 -0.14 8.32 -23.18
CA GLU A 168 -1.05 8.67 -24.26
C GLU A 168 -0.35 8.47 -25.62
N PRO A 169 -0.94 7.71 -26.54
CA PRO A 169 -0.36 7.55 -27.86
C PRO A 169 -0.38 8.89 -28.60
N PRO A 170 0.63 9.19 -29.45
CA PRO A 170 0.55 10.35 -30.33
C PRO A 170 -0.75 10.32 -31.14
N ALA A 171 -1.40 11.48 -31.32
CA ALA A 171 -2.74 11.56 -31.92
C ALA A 171 -2.87 10.86 -33.29
N MET A 172 -1.80 10.85 -34.08
CA MET A 172 -1.72 10.16 -35.38
C MET A 172 -1.83 8.62 -35.30
N PHE A 173 -1.66 8.04 -34.10
CA PHE A 173 -1.76 6.60 -33.83
C PHE A 173 -2.94 6.26 -32.91
N ALA A 174 -3.80 7.22 -32.56
CA ALA A 174 -4.88 7.03 -31.61
C ALA A 174 -5.78 5.83 -31.99
N ASP A 175 -6.22 5.76 -33.25
CA ASP A 175 -7.09 4.67 -33.72
C ASP A 175 -6.40 3.29 -33.75
N LEU A 176 -5.07 3.24 -33.95
CA LEU A 176 -4.31 1.99 -33.91
C LEU A 176 -4.14 1.48 -32.47
N VAL A 177 -3.87 2.38 -31.53
CA VAL A 177 -3.68 2.02 -30.11
C VAL A 177 -4.99 1.65 -29.43
N ARG A 178 -6.13 2.14 -29.94
CA ARG A 178 -7.46 1.67 -29.51
C ARG A 178 -7.68 0.17 -29.73
N MET A 179 -6.95 -0.48 -30.63
CA MET A 179 -6.98 -1.95 -30.78
C MET A 179 -6.15 -2.67 -29.69
N GLU A 180 -5.13 -2.03 -29.10
CA GLU A 180 -4.39 -2.54 -27.93
C GLU A 180 -5.14 -2.34 -26.60
N GLU A 181 -6.30 -1.65 -26.61
CA GLU A 181 -7.19 -1.48 -25.44
C GLU A 181 -7.91 -2.77 -25.03
N ASN A 182 -7.84 -3.82 -25.85
CA ASN A 182 -8.48 -5.07 -25.51
C ASN A 182 -7.67 -5.78 -24.40
N VAL A 183 -8.14 -5.61 -23.17
CA VAL A 183 -7.59 -6.26 -21.97
C VAL A 183 -7.39 -7.76 -22.19
N ASP A 184 -8.31 -8.45 -22.87
CA ASP A 184 -8.18 -9.88 -23.15
C ASP A 184 -7.05 -10.16 -24.14
N GLN A 185 -6.89 -9.35 -25.19
CA GLN A 185 -5.75 -9.49 -26.12
C GLN A 185 -4.41 -9.22 -25.41
N LEU A 186 -4.32 -8.16 -24.60
CA LEU A 186 -3.12 -7.88 -23.82
C LEU A 186 -2.82 -9.03 -22.87
N LEU A 187 -3.83 -9.51 -22.14
CA LEU A 187 -3.70 -10.62 -21.23
C LEU A 187 -3.36 -11.92 -21.94
N GLN A 188 -3.73 -12.12 -23.20
CA GLN A 188 -3.34 -13.27 -24.02
C GLN A 188 -1.95 -13.13 -24.64
N SER A 189 -1.47 -11.90 -24.85
CA SER A 189 -0.17 -11.61 -25.43
C SER A 189 1.01 -12.16 -24.62
N ASN A 190 2.14 -12.41 -25.30
CA ASN A 190 3.42 -12.77 -24.68
C ASN A 190 4.26 -11.53 -24.29
N SER A 191 3.65 -10.34 -24.27
CA SER A 191 4.32 -9.13 -23.79
C SER A 191 4.68 -9.27 -22.31
N GLU A 192 5.69 -8.52 -21.85
CA GLU A 192 6.08 -8.51 -20.44
C GLU A 192 4.90 -8.07 -19.56
N LEU A 193 4.19 -7.02 -20.00
CA LEU A 193 3.01 -6.48 -19.31
C LEU A 193 1.89 -7.51 -19.22
N GLY A 194 1.47 -8.10 -20.35
CA GLY A 194 0.41 -9.11 -20.39
C GLY A 194 0.74 -10.34 -19.55
N THR A 195 1.99 -10.83 -19.63
CA THR A 195 2.46 -11.96 -18.83
C THR A 195 2.43 -11.65 -17.33
N ASN A 196 2.82 -10.44 -16.93
CA ASN A 196 2.85 -10.01 -15.54
C ASN A 196 1.44 -9.80 -14.98
N LEU A 197 0.56 -9.10 -15.71
CA LEU A 197 -0.84 -8.88 -15.31
C LEU A 197 -1.60 -10.21 -15.21
N ARG A 198 -1.43 -11.12 -16.16
CA ARG A 198 -2.03 -12.47 -16.11
C ARG A 198 -1.58 -13.23 -14.87
N ARG A 199 -0.30 -13.12 -14.49
CA ARG A 199 0.24 -13.76 -13.29
C ARG A 199 -0.28 -13.14 -12.00
N GLN A 200 -0.40 -11.82 -11.96
CA GLN A 200 -0.97 -11.07 -10.83
C GLN A 200 -2.45 -11.43 -10.64
N LYS A 201 -3.24 -11.43 -11.72
CA LYS A 201 -4.64 -11.87 -11.69
C LYS A 201 -4.77 -13.31 -11.18
N ARG A 202 -3.96 -14.24 -11.68
CA ARG A 202 -3.94 -15.63 -11.21
C ARG A 202 -3.60 -15.77 -9.72
N GLU A 203 -2.71 -14.94 -9.19
CA GLU A 203 -2.39 -14.97 -7.75
C GLU A 203 -3.59 -14.50 -6.91
N LEU A 204 -4.35 -13.51 -7.38
CA LEU A 204 -5.60 -13.07 -6.74
C LEU A 204 -6.69 -14.15 -6.84
N ASP A 205 -6.87 -14.75 -8.02
CA ASP A 205 -7.81 -15.85 -8.23
C ASP A 205 -7.52 -17.02 -7.28
N ARG A 206 -6.24 -17.37 -7.07
CA ARG A 206 -5.82 -18.42 -6.11
C ARG A 206 -6.15 -18.09 -4.65
N LEU A 207 -6.26 -16.82 -4.31
CA LEU A 207 -6.65 -16.35 -2.98
C LEU A 207 -8.18 -16.22 -2.86
N GLY A 208 -8.95 -16.61 -3.89
CA GLY A 208 -10.40 -16.49 -3.91
C GLY A 208 -10.89 -15.05 -4.09
N VAL A 209 -10.05 -14.16 -4.61
CA VAL A 209 -10.36 -12.73 -4.79
C VAL A 209 -10.80 -12.48 -6.22
N SER A 210 -12.00 -11.90 -6.40
CA SER A 210 -12.45 -11.42 -7.71
C SER A 210 -11.52 -10.31 -8.19
N ALA A 211 -10.90 -10.52 -9.35
CA ALA A 211 -9.88 -9.62 -9.88
C ALA A 211 -10.12 -9.25 -11.35
N GLU A 212 -10.12 -7.94 -11.61
CA GLU A 212 -10.20 -7.35 -12.95
C GLU A 212 -8.92 -6.58 -13.30
N VAL A 213 -8.71 -6.33 -14.59
CA VAL A 213 -7.57 -5.56 -15.09
C VAL A 213 -8.12 -4.38 -15.85
N HIS A 214 -7.79 -3.16 -15.42
CA HIS A 214 -8.18 -1.92 -16.11
C HIS A 214 -6.95 -1.27 -16.73
N LEU A 215 -7.07 -0.92 -18.01
CA LEU A 215 -6.08 -0.15 -18.75
C LEU A 215 -6.60 1.27 -18.94
N ARG A 216 -5.74 2.25 -18.68
CA ARG A 216 -6.01 3.69 -18.91
C ARG A 216 -4.87 4.29 -19.72
N HIS A 217 -5.11 5.45 -20.32
CA HIS A 217 -4.12 6.21 -21.08
C HIS A 217 -4.04 7.64 -20.55
N GLY A 218 -2.84 8.21 -20.54
CA GLY A 218 -2.63 9.61 -20.19
C GLY A 218 -1.79 9.81 -18.94
N ILE A 219 -2.03 10.92 -18.25
CA ILE A 219 -1.29 11.29 -17.05
C ILE A 219 -1.66 10.33 -15.91
N VAL A 220 -0.67 9.57 -15.42
CA VAL A 220 -0.87 8.48 -14.45
C VAL A 220 -1.68 8.91 -13.23
N ILE A 221 -1.33 10.05 -12.62
CA ILE A 221 -2.00 10.48 -11.39
C ILE A 221 -3.46 10.85 -11.63
N ASP A 222 -3.77 11.49 -12.78
CA ASP A 222 -5.12 11.91 -13.11
C ASP A 222 -5.99 10.68 -13.40
N GLN A 223 -5.46 9.73 -14.17
CA GLN A 223 -6.13 8.47 -14.48
C GLN A 223 -6.37 7.60 -13.23
N VAL A 224 -5.43 7.58 -12.27
CA VAL A 224 -5.63 6.91 -10.98
C VAL A 224 -6.81 7.52 -10.22
N PHE A 225 -6.91 8.85 -10.14
CA PHE A 225 -8.00 9.49 -9.41
C PHE A 225 -9.33 9.53 -10.16
N GLU A 226 -9.31 9.48 -11.49
CA GLU A 226 -10.51 9.23 -12.29
C GLU A 226 -11.03 7.81 -12.03
N GLU A 227 -10.17 6.79 -12.08
CA GLU A 227 -10.53 5.41 -11.79
C GLU A 227 -11.07 5.26 -10.36
N VAL A 228 -10.37 5.81 -9.37
CA VAL A 228 -10.77 5.75 -7.95
C VAL A 228 -12.16 6.33 -7.73
N ARG A 229 -12.48 7.46 -8.37
CA ARG A 229 -13.79 8.11 -8.28
C ARG A 229 -14.86 7.34 -9.04
N ALA A 230 -14.60 6.98 -10.29
CA ALA A 230 -15.56 6.28 -11.15
C ALA A 230 -15.94 4.90 -10.58
N GLY A 231 -14.97 4.20 -9.99
CA GLY A 231 -15.17 2.89 -9.39
C GLY A 231 -15.50 2.91 -7.89
N ASN A 232 -15.67 4.07 -7.25
CA ASN A 232 -15.93 4.17 -5.80
C ASN A 232 -14.99 3.27 -4.96
N TYR A 233 -13.69 3.32 -5.24
CA TYR A 233 -12.73 2.46 -4.55
C TYR A 233 -12.52 2.92 -3.11
N ASP A 234 -12.31 1.96 -2.20
CA ASP A 234 -12.14 2.18 -0.77
C ASP A 234 -10.68 2.15 -0.31
N LEU A 235 -9.79 1.64 -1.15
CA LEU A 235 -8.36 1.52 -0.86
C LEU A 235 -7.57 1.65 -2.15
N ILE A 236 -6.59 2.56 -2.15
CA ILE A 236 -5.54 2.60 -3.18
C ILE A 236 -4.35 1.81 -2.67
N VAL A 237 -3.83 0.90 -3.48
CA VAL A 237 -2.58 0.20 -3.23
C VAL A 237 -1.54 0.69 -4.23
N THR A 238 -0.41 1.16 -3.70
CA THR A 238 0.75 1.55 -4.48
C THR A 238 2.00 0.84 -3.96
N GLY A 239 2.96 0.60 -4.85
CA GLY A 239 4.23 -0.03 -4.52
C GLY A 239 5.31 0.98 -4.14
N THR A 240 6.21 0.58 -3.23
CA THR A 240 7.51 1.24 -3.04
C THR A 240 8.64 0.30 -3.41
N SER A 241 9.69 0.84 -4.04
CA SER A 241 10.93 0.11 -4.32
C SER A 241 11.97 0.35 -3.22
N LYS A 242 12.75 -0.68 -2.91
CA LYS A 242 13.94 -0.51 -2.06
C LYS A 242 14.97 0.38 -2.77
N ALA A 243 15.68 1.20 -2.00
CA ALA A 243 16.85 1.89 -2.51
C ALA A 243 17.85 0.86 -3.08
N ARG A 244 18.53 1.19 -4.19
CA ARG A 244 19.64 0.37 -4.69
C ARG A 244 20.84 0.55 -3.75
N GLY A 245 21.45 -0.54 -3.27
CA GLY A 245 22.66 -0.52 -2.42
C GLY A 245 22.48 -1.20 -1.05
N MET A 246 23.48 -1.04 -0.16
CA MET A 246 23.47 -1.59 1.22
C MET A 246 22.49 -0.88 2.18
N LEU A 247 21.93 0.25 1.77
CA LEU A 247 21.00 1.05 2.58
C LEU A 247 19.63 0.36 2.63
N ARG A 248 19.16 0.07 3.85
CA ARG A 248 17.89 -0.64 4.09
C ARG A 248 16.64 0.26 3.95
N HIS A 249 16.76 1.50 3.47
CA HIS A 249 15.65 2.45 3.40
C HIS A 249 14.85 2.32 2.09
N TYR A 250 13.54 2.58 2.16
CA TYR A 250 12.67 2.60 0.98
C TYR A 250 12.70 3.99 0.32
N ILE A 251 12.77 3.99 -1.02
CA ILE A 251 12.57 5.21 -1.79
C ILE A 251 11.09 5.28 -2.13
N MET A 252 10.46 6.35 -1.65
CA MET A 252 9.11 6.69 -2.08
C MET A 252 9.20 7.41 -3.42
N GLY A 253 8.76 6.74 -4.49
CA GLY A 253 8.65 7.34 -5.82
C GLY A 253 7.59 8.45 -5.85
N ASP A 254 7.73 9.35 -6.82
CA ASP A 254 6.88 10.55 -6.92
C ASP A 254 5.40 10.21 -7.04
N LEU A 255 5.04 9.17 -7.81
CA LEU A 255 3.66 8.69 -7.90
C LEU A 255 3.06 8.30 -6.54
N THR A 256 3.82 7.60 -5.68
CA THR A 256 3.32 7.23 -4.34
C THR A 256 3.12 8.46 -3.46
N ARG A 257 4.03 9.43 -3.55
CA ARG A 257 3.91 10.69 -2.81
C ARG A 257 2.69 11.49 -3.28
N ASP A 258 2.48 11.58 -4.59
CA ASP A 258 1.34 12.28 -5.18
C ASP A 258 0.01 11.62 -4.81
N ILE A 259 -0.04 10.28 -4.82
CA ILE A 259 -1.20 9.53 -4.33
C ILE A 259 -1.47 9.85 -2.86
N LEU A 260 -0.47 9.78 -1.98
CA LEU A 260 -0.64 10.09 -0.55
C LEU A 260 -1.09 11.54 -0.29
N ASN A 261 -0.58 12.48 -1.08
CA ASN A 261 -0.96 13.89 -1.00
C ASN A 261 -2.42 14.10 -1.43
N ARG A 262 -2.91 13.43 -2.47
CA ARG A 262 -4.21 13.71 -3.09
C ARG A 262 -5.35 12.76 -2.69
N ALA A 263 -5.03 11.59 -2.12
CA ALA A 263 -6.04 10.59 -1.81
C ALA A 263 -7.05 11.05 -0.75
N ASN A 264 -8.30 10.64 -0.96
CA ASN A 264 -9.44 10.76 -0.01
C ASN A 264 -9.92 9.38 0.49
N VAL A 265 -9.14 8.34 0.17
CA VAL A 265 -9.33 6.96 0.58
C VAL A 265 -8.04 6.50 1.26
N PRO A 266 -8.08 5.51 2.16
CA PRO A 266 -6.87 4.87 2.66
C PRO A 266 -5.89 4.49 1.55
N VAL A 267 -4.61 4.55 1.86
CA VAL A 267 -3.54 4.19 0.92
C VAL A 267 -2.64 3.13 1.55
N LEU A 268 -2.60 1.95 0.95
CA LEU A 268 -1.63 0.91 1.27
C LEU A 268 -0.36 1.12 0.46
N VAL A 269 0.70 1.51 1.15
CA VAL A 269 2.05 1.55 0.61
C VAL A 269 2.68 0.17 0.80
N ALA A 270 2.46 -0.69 -0.19
CA ALA A 270 2.96 -2.05 -0.18
C ALA A 270 4.46 -2.09 -0.54
N ARG A 271 5.15 -3.12 -0.04
CA ARG A 271 6.57 -3.32 -0.32
C ARG A 271 6.74 -4.19 -1.56
N ALA A 272 7.44 -3.68 -2.55
CA ALA A 272 7.93 -4.50 -3.64
C ALA A 272 9.04 -5.42 -3.13
N GLY A 273 9.12 -6.62 -3.74
CA GLY A 273 10.29 -7.47 -3.57
C GLY A 273 11.55 -6.81 -4.11
N PRO A 274 12.76 -7.28 -3.73
CA PRO A 274 13.96 -6.86 -4.45
C PRO A 274 13.80 -7.19 -5.94
N PRO A 275 14.23 -6.31 -6.86
CA PRO A 275 14.21 -6.63 -8.28
C PRO A 275 15.03 -7.91 -8.50
N LYS A 276 14.42 -8.93 -9.08
CA LYS A 276 15.17 -10.13 -9.47
C LYS A 276 16.20 -9.71 -10.52
N PRO A 277 17.45 -10.22 -10.47
CA PRO A 277 18.43 -9.94 -11.51
C PRO A 277 17.80 -10.31 -12.86
N ALA A 278 17.89 -9.38 -13.82
CA ALA A 278 17.26 -9.52 -15.11
C ALA A 278 17.64 -10.87 -15.74
N ARG A 279 16.65 -11.74 -15.96
CA ARG A 279 16.83 -13.04 -16.64
C ARG A 279 17.42 -12.89 -18.06
N THR A 280 17.52 -11.66 -18.55
CA THR A 280 18.10 -11.25 -19.84
C THR A 280 19.62 -11.48 -19.91
N LEU A 281 20.37 -11.22 -18.84
CA LEU A 281 21.84 -11.39 -18.85
C LEU A 281 22.24 -12.86 -18.96
N TRP A 282 21.54 -13.77 -18.27
CA TRP A 282 21.83 -15.20 -18.33
C TRP A 282 21.41 -15.86 -19.66
N LYS A 283 20.35 -15.35 -20.32
CA LYS A 283 19.97 -15.80 -21.68
C LYS A 283 20.93 -15.28 -22.75
N ALA A 284 21.42 -14.04 -22.63
CA ALA A 284 22.43 -13.50 -23.55
C ALA A 284 23.76 -14.25 -23.42
N VAL A 285 24.17 -14.58 -22.19
CA VAL A 285 25.39 -15.36 -21.93
C VAL A 285 25.24 -16.81 -22.40
N LYS A 286 24.09 -17.48 -22.16
CA LYS A 286 23.87 -18.84 -22.70
C LYS A 286 23.78 -18.89 -24.23
N GLY A 287 23.36 -17.82 -24.89
CA GLY A 287 23.37 -17.73 -26.36
C GLY A 287 24.77 -17.58 -26.97
N LEU A 288 25.73 -17.05 -26.19
CA LEU A 288 27.13 -16.90 -26.61
C LEU A 288 27.98 -18.15 -26.36
N PHE A 289 27.61 -18.99 -25.40
CA PHE A 289 28.31 -20.25 -25.08
C PHE A 289 27.67 -21.51 -25.68
N ALA A 290 26.63 -21.36 -26.51
CA ALA A 290 25.95 -22.46 -27.17
C ALA A 290 25.99 -22.29 -28.70
N LYS A 291 27.18 -22.45 -29.29
CA LYS A 291 27.33 -22.99 -30.64
C LYS A 291 28.53 -23.95 -30.67
N PRO A 292 28.42 -25.06 -31.43
CA PRO A 292 29.34 -26.20 -31.41
C PRO A 292 30.71 -25.90 -32.00
#